data_AF-A0A6J4Q8V3-F1
#
_entry.id   AF-A0A6J4Q8V3-F1
#
_cell.length_a   1.000
_cell.length_b   1.000
_cell.length_c   1.000
_cell.angle_alpha   90.00
_cell.angle_beta   90.00
_cell.angle_gamma   90.00
#
_symmetry.space_group_name_H-M   'P 1'
#
loop_
_entity.id
_entity.type
_entity.pdbx_description
1 polymer ?
#
loop_
_entity_poly.entity_id
_entity_poly.type
_entity_poly.pdbx_seq_one_letter_code
_entity_poly.pdbx_strand_id
1 'polypeptide(L)'
;MTDSYNQQVIDHLVRPRNVGELETPNGVGESGDAACGDVARYTVRIEDNRLREVRYKVYGCAACIAAGSALSELVRGRRLPEAARVSKADLESSLGGPLPEGKEHALTLVLDALHKALEHHWNRQAGEMLVEGYAGGSGGGTNGRKKSVVAAMSGGVDSAVTALLLKEAGYDVVTVTFRLHDGERGSRSCCSPDTVLFARDTAHRMGLPHFTLNLKELFDRRVMKDFVGSYAAGRTPNPCVSCNAHVKFHAASFLADRLGLDHVATGHYARVVEEPGEAVTMARPVDAAKDQTYVLWPVPKGLLSRTVFPLGEYRKEEVRRIAEERGLAVAYTPESQDICFIPDGDYRGFVRKKVTAKPGEILDTEGRTLGRHAGVVDFTVGQRRGIGISAPTPLYVTEVRPAQKQVVVGRRKDLEVSEV
;
A
#
# COMPACT_ATOMS: atom_id res chain seq x y z
N MET A 1 10.02 30.51 -29.27
CA MET A 1 10.24 30.79 -27.83
C MET A 1 11.56 30.12 -27.47
N THR A 2 12.51 30.86 -26.91
CA THR A 2 13.92 30.46 -26.81
C THR A 2 14.10 29.19 -25.98
N ASP A 3 14.67 28.14 -26.57
CA ASP A 3 15.13 26.87 -25.95
C ASP A 3 16.26 27.06 -24.91
N SER A 4 16.37 28.24 -24.31
CA SER A 4 17.43 28.58 -23.38
C SER A 4 17.06 28.13 -21.98
N TYR A 5 17.97 27.40 -21.33
CA TYR A 5 17.91 27.23 -19.90
C TYR A 5 17.95 28.59 -19.19
N ASN A 6 17.22 28.70 -18.09
CA ASN A 6 17.30 29.87 -17.22
C ASN A 6 18.64 29.88 -16.44
N GLN A 7 18.93 31.01 -15.79
CA GLN A 7 20.22 31.21 -15.13
C GLN A 7 20.48 30.23 -13.97
N GLN A 8 19.44 29.84 -13.23
CA GLN A 8 19.56 28.90 -12.13
C GLN A 8 19.87 27.47 -12.61
N VAL A 9 19.24 27.02 -13.70
CA VAL A 9 19.59 25.75 -14.34
C VAL A 9 21.05 25.75 -14.80
N ILE A 10 21.52 26.85 -15.44
CA ILE A 10 22.92 26.97 -15.87
C ILE A 10 23.87 26.94 -14.67
N ASP A 11 23.55 27.63 -13.59
CA ASP A 11 24.38 27.64 -12.38
C ASP A 11 24.49 26.24 -11.74
N HIS A 12 23.37 25.52 -11.60
CA HIS A 12 23.36 24.15 -11.11
C HIS A 12 24.04 23.15 -12.05
N LEU A 13 24.07 23.42 -13.36
CA LEU A 13 24.76 22.61 -14.36
C LEU A 13 26.27 22.81 -14.33
N VAL A 14 26.74 24.07 -14.30
CA VAL A 14 28.16 24.43 -14.38
C VAL A 14 28.87 24.25 -13.03
N ARG A 15 28.15 24.48 -11.93
CA ARG A 15 28.67 24.35 -10.55
C ARG A 15 27.79 23.40 -9.74
N PRO A 16 27.74 22.10 -10.06
CA PRO A 16 26.81 21.19 -9.40
C PRO A 16 27.17 21.01 -7.90
N ARG A 17 26.15 20.98 -7.04
CA ARG A 17 26.29 20.85 -5.58
C ARG A 17 26.13 19.41 -5.16
N ASN A 18 26.92 18.94 -4.20
CA ASN A 18 26.79 17.61 -3.59
C ASN A 18 26.97 16.42 -4.57
N VAL A 19 27.73 16.58 -5.65
CA VAL A 19 28.05 15.48 -6.58
C VAL A 19 28.87 14.39 -5.88
N GLY A 20 28.58 13.14 -6.18
CA GLY A 20 29.35 11.97 -5.74
C GLY A 20 28.50 10.92 -5.05
N GLU A 21 29.15 10.08 -4.25
CA GLU A 21 28.49 9.06 -3.44
C GLU A 21 29.03 9.11 -2.01
N LEU A 22 28.18 8.75 -1.06
CA LEU A 22 28.61 8.48 0.31
C LEU A 22 29.26 7.10 0.39
N GLU A 23 30.30 6.96 1.21
CA GLU A 23 30.96 5.67 1.46
C GLU A 23 30.06 4.71 2.26
N THR A 24 29.35 5.23 3.27
CA THR A 24 28.47 4.46 4.16
C THR A 24 27.07 5.06 4.19
N PRO A 25 26.31 5.01 3.08
CA PRO A 25 24.94 5.48 3.04
C PRO A 25 24.01 4.52 3.79
N ASN A 26 22.99 5.07 4.44
CA ASN A 26 21.90 4.28 5.01
C ASN A 26 20.58 4.44 4.22
N GLY A 27 20.61 5.14 3.08
CA GLY A 27 19.58 5.17 2.05
C GLY A 27 20.23 5.27 0.67
N VAL A 28 19.78 4.46 -0.28
CA VAL A 28 20.31 4.41 -1.65
C VAL A 28 19.15 4.21 -2.61
N GLY A 29 19.06 5.04 -3.65
CA GLY A 29 17.97 4.99 -4.60
C GLY A 29 18.42 5.34 -6.01
N GLU A 30 17.85 4.65 -6.99
CA GLU A 30 18.20 4.81 -8.39
C GLU A 30 16.95 4.80 -9.27
N SER A 31 16.90 5.71 -10.24
CA SER A 31 15.83 5.78 -11.22
C SER A 31 16.38 6.03 -12.61
N GLY A 32 15.66 5.55 -13.63
CA GLY A 32 16.10 5.54 -15.01
C GLY A 32 16.41 4.14 -15.54
N ASP A 33 16.83 4.09 -16.79
CA ASP A 33 17.30 2.89 -17.48
C ASP A 33 18.57 3.26 -18.25
N ALA A 34 19.63 2.47 -18.09
CA ALA A 34 20.87 2.68 -18.84
C ALA A 34 20.62 2.59 -20.37
N ALA A 35 19.58 1.86 -20.80
CA ALA A 35 19.17 1.79 -22.19
C ALA A 35 18.52 3.08 -22.72
N CYS A 36 17.89 3.89 -21.86
CA CYS A 36 17.26 5.16 -22.25
C CYS A 36 18.17 6.38 -22.07
N GLY A 37 19.37 6.20 -21.50
CA GLY A 37 20.45 7.20 -21.45
C GLY A 37 20.43 8.14 -20.24
N ASP A 38 19.33 8.20 -19.48
CA ASP A 38 19.20 9.02 -18.28
C ASP A 38 19.03 8.13 -17.03
N VAL A 39 19.99 8.21 -16.10
CA VAL A 39 19.99 7.51 -14.81
C VAL A 39 20.36 8.50 -13.72
N ALA A 40 19.53 8.55 -12.67
CA ALA A 40 19.80 9.33 -11.46
C ALA A 40 19.94 8.40 -10.26
N ARG A 41 20.95 8.66 -9.44
CA ARG A 41 21.26 7.90 -8.23
C ARG A 41 21.50 8.84 -7.06
N TYR A 42 20.85 8.55 -5.93
CA TYR A 42 21.05 9.25 -4.66
C TYR A 42 21.60 8.29 -3.60
N THR A 43 22.56 8.78 -2.84
CA THR A 43 23.04 8.15 -1.60
C THR A 43 22.87 9.14 -0.46
N VAL A 44 22.23 8.71 0.62
CA VAL A 44 21.84 9.58 1.74
C VAL A 44 22.27 9.01 3.09
N ARG A 45 22.52 9.91 4.04
CA ARG A 45 22.68 9.62 5.46
C ARG A 45 21.54 10.26 6.23
N ILE A 46 20.70 9.41 6.81
CA ILE A 46 19.52 9.78 7.59
C ILE A 46 19.78 9.48 9.06
N GLU A 47 19.67 10.50 9.91
CA GLU A 47 19.86 10.40 11.36
C GLU A 47 18.84 11.32 12.04
N ASP A 48 18.20 10.85 13.11
CA ASP A 48 17.18 11.60 13.88
C ASP A 48 16.07 12.20 13.01
N ASN A 49 15.55 11.43 12.05
CA ASN A 49 14.56 11.87 11.06
C ASN A 49 15.01 13.09 10.23
N ARG A 50 16.31 13.25 9.96
CA ARG A 50 16.87 14.30 9.10
C ARG A 50 17.80 13.73 8.05
N LEU A 51 17.76 14.31 6.84
CA LEU A 51 18.73 14.04 5.77
C LEU A 51 20.03 14.81 6.05
N ARG A 52 20.93 14.26 6.88
CA ARG A 52 22.19 14.91 7.26
C ARG A 52 23.09 15.14 6.05
N GLU A 53 23.19 14.13 5.21
CA GLU A 53 23.98 14.18 3.99
C GLU A 53 23.21 13.60 2.82
N VAL A 54 23.39 14.26 1.67
CA VAL A 54 22.82 13.87 0.39
C VAL A 54 23.95 14.00 -0.62
N ARG A 55 24.16 12.93 -1.38
CA ARG A 55 25.05 12.91 -2.54
C ARG A 55 24.33 12.31 -3.71
N TYR A 56 24.62 12.80 -4.91
CA TYR A 56 23.96 12.33 -6.11
C TYR A 56 24.96 12.11 -7.26
N LYS A 57 24.63 11.16 -8.13
CA LYS A 57 25.24 10.96 -9.44
C LYS A 57 24.12 10.91 -10.47
N VAL A 58 24.32 11.61 -11.57
CA VAL A 58 23.41 11.58 -12.70
C VAL A 58 24.24 11.34 -13.95
N TYR A 59 23.80 10.38 -14.75
CA TYR A 59 24.28 10.14 -16.10
C TYR A 59 23.12 10.46 -17.01
N GLY A 60 23.16 11.59 -17.71
CA GLY A 60 21.99 12.07 -18.41
C GLY A 60 22.12 13.48 -18.97
N CYS A 61 21.01 14.03 -19.44
CA CYS A 61 20.96 15.36 -20.03
C CYS A 61 21.30 16.48 -19.03
N ALA A 62 21.64 17.66 -19.55
CA ALA A 62 21.97 18.85 -18.74
C ALA A 62 20.89 19.19 -17.70
N ALA A 63 19.61 19.04 -18.06
CA ALA A 63 18.50 19.25 -17.15
C ALA A 63 18.51 18.26 -15.98
N CYS A 64 18.87 16.98 -16.20
CA CYS A 64 18.99 15.98 -15.14
C CYS A 64 20.12 16.33 -14.15
N ILE A 65 21.27 16.80 -14.64
CA ILE A 65 22.39 17.22 -13.78
C ILE A 65 21.99 18.40 -12.90
N ALA A 66 21.38 19.42 -13.50
CA ALA A 66 20.93 20.62 -12.79
C ALA A 66 19.81 20.30 -11.78
N ALA A 67 18.81 19.50 -12.17
CA ALA A 67 17.74 19.06 -11.29
C ALA A 67 18.27 18.23 -10.12
N GLY A 68 19.26 17.35 -10.35
CA GLY A 68 19.88 16.58 -9.29
C GLY A 68 20.64 17.45 -8.28
N SER A 69 21.39 18.43 -8.79
CA SER A 69 22.09 19.44 -8.00
C SER A 69 21.11 20.23 -7.11
N ALA A 70 20.06 20.80 -7.71
CA ALA A 70 19.06 21.60 -7.03
C ALA A 70 18.28 20.79 -5.98
N LEU A 71 17.83 19.58 -6.32
CA LEU A 71 17.11 18.71 -5.39
C LEU A 71 18.00 18.35 -4.19
N SER A 72 19.27 18.02 -4.41
CA SER A 72 20.20 17.67 -3.33
C SER A 72 20.38 18.82 -2.33
N GLU A 73 20.42 20.07 -2.80
CA GLU A 73 20.51 21.26 -1.97
C GLU A 73 19.21 21.54 -1.24
N LEU A 74 18.07 21.41 -1.93
CA LEU A 74 16.74 21.59 -1.34
C LEU A 74 16.52 20.68 -0.14
N VAL A 75 16.90 19.41 -0.21
CA VAL A 75 16.53 18.41 0.81
C VAL A 75 17.56 18.22 1.92
N ARG A 76 18.82 18.66 1.72
CA ARG A 76 19.88 18.48 2.71
C ARG A 76 19.55 19.26 4.00
N GLY A 77 19.71 18.59 5.14
CA GLY A 77 19.44 19.11 6.48
C GLY A 77 17.95 19.11 6.90
N ARG A 78 17.02 18.92 5.96
CA ARG A 78 15.58 18.89 6.23
C ARG A 78 15.16 17.66 7.02
N ARG A 79 14.03 17.76 7.72
CA ARG A 79 13.36 16.58 8.30
C ARG A 79 12.82 15.69 7.19
N LEU A 80 12.69 14.39 7.44
CA LEU A 80 12.23 13.43 6.44
C LEU A 80 10.88 13.80 5.81
N PRO A 81 9.84 14.19 6.58
CA PRO A 81 8.58 14.64 5.98
C PRO A 81 8.78 15.88 5.10
N GLU A 82 9.59 16.85 5.51
CA GLU A 82 9.83 18.07 4.71
C GLU A 82 10.54 17.76 3.39
N ALA A 83 11.46 16.80 3.38
CA ALA A 83 12.14 16.34 2.19
C ALA A 83 11.22 15.51 1.27
N ALA A 84 10.42 14.61 1.84
CA ALA A 84 9.46 13.78 1.12
C ALA A 84 8.25 14.57 0.56
N ARG A 85 8.07 15.82 0.98
CA ARG A 85 7.07 16.76 0.45
C ARG A 85 7.54 17.49 -0.80
N VAL A 86 8.85 17.57 -1.05
CA VAL A 86 9.39 18.32 -2.19
C VAL A 86 8.81 17.76 -3.48
N SER A 87 8.00 18.57 -4.13
CA SER A 87 7.25 18.24 -5.34
C SER A 87 8.03 18.61 -6.59
N LYS A 88 7.51 18.19 -7.75
CA LYS A 88 8.00 18.66 -9.05
C LYS A 88 7.97 20.19 -9.15
N ALA A 89 6.89 20.82 -8.68
CA ALA A 89 6.72 22.27 -8.70
C ALA A 89 7.72 23.01 -7.80
N ASP A 90 8.05 22.45 -6.63
CA ASP A 90 9.07 23.02 -5.74
C ASP A 90 10.45 22.97 -6.40
N LEU A 91 10.78 21.85 -7.06
CA LEU A 91 12.04 21.68 -7.77
C LEU A 91 12.13 22.60 -8.98
N GLU A 92 11.07 22.71 -9.78
CA GLU A 92 10.96 23.70 -10.87
C GLU A 92 11.16 25.13 -10.36
N SER A 93 10.50 25.49 -9.26
CA SER A 93 10.66 26.81 -8.65
C SER A 93 12.09 27.07 -8.19
N SER A 94 12.76 26.07 -7.60
CA SER A 94 14.18 26.20 -7.20
C SER A 94 15.14 26.37 -8.38
N LEU A 95 14.75 25.84 -9.54
CA LEU A 95 15.46 25.99 -10.79
C LEU A 95 15.08 27.28 -11.52
N GLY A 96 14.21 28.14 -10.99
CA GLY A 96 13.85 29.42 -11.61
C GLY A 96 12.69 29.37 -12.59
N GLY A 97 11.88 28.32 -12.53
CA GLY A 97 10.69 28.15 -13.37
C GLY A 97 10.70 26.86 -14.18
N PRO A 98 9.78 26.73 -15.14
CA PRO A 98 9.66 25.52 -15.95
C PRO A 98 10.92 25.27 -16.77
N LEU A 99 11.26 23.99 -16.94
CA LEU A 99 12.30 23.56 -17.87
C LEU A 99 11.84 23.72 -19.33
N PRO A 100 12.77 23.76 -20.30
CA PRO A 100 12.41 23.71 -21.71
C PRO A 100 11.54 22.49 -22.05
N GLU A 101 10.70 22.63 -23.07
CA GLU A 101 9.75 21.60 -23.49
C GLU A 101 10.43 20.25 -23.72
N GLY A 102 9.87 19.19 -23.16
CA GLY A 102 10.39 17.82 -23.27
C GLY A 102 11.50 17.47 -22.28
N LYS A 103 11.92 18.39 -21.41
CA LYS A 103 12.93 18.16 -20.36
C LYS A 103 12.35 17.94 -18.97
N GLU A 104 11.04 17.92 -18.82
CA GLU A 104 10.34 17.77 -17.54
C GLU A 104 10.57 16.40 -16.89
N HIS A 105 10.87 15.37 -17.71
CA HIS A 105 11.19 14.02 -17.24
C HIS A 105 12.39 14.02 -16.27
N ALA A 106 13.32 14.97 -16.41
CA ALA A 106 14.50 15.11 -15.55
C ALA A 106 14.11 15.28 -14.07
N LEU A 107 13.04 16.03 -13.81
CA LEU A 107 12.55 16.31 -12.45
C LEU A 107 11.97 15.04 -11.83
N THR A 108 11.14 14.33 -12.60
CA THR A 108 10.54 13.06 -12.18
C THR A 108 11.62 12.03 -11.88
N LEU A 109 12.65 11.94 -12.73
CA LEU A 109 13.76 11.01 -12.58
C LEU A 109 14.52 11.22 -11.25
N VAL A 110 14.94 12.45 -10.96
CA VAL A 110 15.72 12.74 -9.75
C VAL A 110 14.88 12.63 -8.47
N LEU A 111 13.61 13.06 -8.51
CA LEU A 111 12.68 12.88 -7.39
C LEU A 111 12.44 11.40 -7.10
N ASP A 112 12.26 10.59 -8.15
CA ASP A 112 12.05 9.16 -7.97
C ASP A 112 13.28 8.46 -7.37
N ALA A 113 14.48 8.82 -7.82
CA ALA A 113 15.71 8.30 -7.23
C ALA A 113 15.85 8.68 -5.75
N LEU A 114 15.51 9.92 -5.35
CA LEU A 114 15.49 10.33 -3.95
C LEU A 114 14.46 9.53 -3.14
N HIS A 115 13.21 9.42 -3.62
CA HIS A 115 12.17 8.67 -2.91
C HIS A 115 12.52 7.18 -2.76
N LYS A 116 13.19 6.57 -3.74
CA LYS A 116 13.74 5.22 -3.61
C LYS A 116 14.84 5.13 -2.56
N ALA A 117 15.65 6.19 -2.37
CA ALA A 117 16.64 6.22 -1.31
C ALA A 117 15.99 6.27 0.09
N LEU A 118 14.90 7.02 0.22
CA LEU A 118 14.06 7.03 1.43
C LEU A 118 13.39 5.67 1.67
N GLU A 119 12.84 5.05 0.62
CA GLU A 119 12.28 3.69 0.70
C GLU A 119 13.35 2.68 1.16
N HIS A 120 14.56 2.72 0.59
CA HIS A 120 15.65 1.83 0.98
C HIS A 120 16.03 1.99 2.46
N HIS A 121 16.05 3.22 2.97
CA HIS A 121 16.30 3.50 4.38
C HIS A 121 15.29 2.77 5.29
N TRP A 122 13.99 2.90 4.99
CA TRP A 122 12.94 2.26 5.77
C TRP A 122 12.98 0.73 5.66
N ASN A 123 13.30 0.19 4.48
CA ASN A 123 13.38 -1.25 4.26
C ASN A 123 14.46 -1.91 5.12
N ARG A 124 15.57 -1.20 5.40
CA ARG A 124 16.62 -1.70 6.30
C ARG A 124 16.14 -1.88 7.74
N GLN A 125 15.10 -1.15 8.14
CA GLN A 125 14.45 -1.24 9.45
C GLN A 125 13.20 -2.14 9.42
N ALA A 126 12.88 -2.75 8.27
CA ALA A 126 11.67 -3.57 8.12
C ALA A 126 11.62 -4.76 9.08
N GLY A 127 12.78 -5.28 9.52
CA GLY A 127 12.85 -6.33 10.55
C GLY A 127 12.15 -5.96 11.86
N GLU A 128 12.11 -4.68 12.22
CA GLU A 128 11.41 -4.22 13.42
C GLU A 128 9.88 -4.21 13.27
N MET A 129 9.37 -4.15 12.03
CA MET A 129 7.95 -4.33 11.75
C MET A 129 7.49 -5.78 11.99
N LEU A 130 8.43 -6.71 12.17
CA LEU A 130 8.18 -8.15 12.24
C LEU A 130 8.11 -8.70 13.66
N VAL A 131 8.50 -7.92 14.67
CA VAL A 131 8.62 -8.38 16.06
C VAL A 131 7.22 -8.75 16.56
N GLU A 132 7.03 -10.05 16.83
CA GLU A 132 5.80 -10.56 17.45
C GLU A 132 5.61 -9.86 18.79
N GLY A 133 4.53 -9.09 18.92
CA GLY A 133 4.30 -8.25 20.09
C GLY A 133 4.70 -6.78 19.92
N TYR A 134 4.84 -6.25 18.68
CA TYR A 134 4.83 -4.80 18.48
C TYR A 134 3.53 -4.20 19.05
N ALA A 135 3.60 -3.75 20.29
CA ALA A 135 2.51 -3.15 21.05
C ALA A 135 2.33 -1.65 20.75
N GLY A 136 2.99 -1.15 19.70
CA GLY A 136 3.25 0.28 19.52
C GLY A 136 4.32 0.76 20.51
N GLY A 137 5.11 1.76 20.12
CA GLY A 137 5.83 2.53 21.13
C GLY A 137 4.81 3.12 22.10
N SER A 138 5.07 3.06 23.41
CA SER A 138 4.32 3.81 24.42
C SER A 138 4.57 5.30 24.23
N GLY A 139 3.97 5.88 23.19
CA GLY A 139 3.97 7.32 22.97
C GLY A 139 3.31 7.95 24.19
N GLY A 140 4.11 8.59 25.03
CA GLY A 140 3.74 9.06 26.36
C GLY A 140 2.53 10.00 26.38
N GLY A 141 1.82 9.97 27.51
CA GLY A 141 1.03 11.05 28.11
C GLY A 141 0.09 11.85 27.19
N THR A 142 -1.21 11.76 27.48
CA THR A 142 -2.34 12.47 26.85
C THR A 142 -2.36 14.00 27.04
N ASN A 143 -1.24 14.66 27.36
CA ASN A 143 -1.21 16.11 27.52
C ASN A 143 -0.77 16.82 26.23
N GLY A 144 -1.74 17.33 25.47
CA GLY A 144 -1.52 18.33 24.42
C GLY A 144 -0.95 17.82 23.08
N ARG A 145 -1.23 16.57 22.70
CA ARG A 145 -0.75 15.98 21.44
C ARG A 145 -1.13 16.83 20.23
N LYS A 146 -0.13 17.11 19.39
CA LYS A 146 -0.34 17.68 18.06
C LYS A 146 -1.18 16.69 17.23
N LYS A 147 -2.25 17.17 16.58
CA LYS A 147 -3.01 16.37 15.60
C LYS A 147 -2.05 15.95 14.48
N SER A 148 -1.55 14.73 14.51
CA SER A 148 -0.52 14.25 13.57
C SER A 148 -0.79 12.79 13.19
N VAL A 149 -0.65 12.46 11.90
CA VAL A 149 -1.17 11.19 11.37
C VAL A 149 -0.38 10.66 10.18
N VAL A 150 -0.17 9.34 10.15
CA VAL A 150 0.24 8.62 8.94
C VAL A 150 -0.98 8.08 8.20
N ALA A 151 -1.30 8.61 7.03
CA ALA A 151 -2.39 8.16 6.18
C ALA A 151 -1.91 7.19 5.09
N ALA A 152 -2.43 5.97 5.09
CA ALA A 152 -2.14 4.98 4.04
C ALA A 152 -2.85 5.35 2.72
N MET A 153 -2.08 5.49 1.64
CA MET A 153 -2.52 5.84 0.30
C MET A 153 -2.28 4.70 -0.69
N SER A 154 -3.36 4.09 -1.18
CA SER A 154 -3.33 2.99 -2.15
C SER A 154 -3.38 3.44 -3.61
N GLY A 155 -3.49 4.76 -3.85
CA GLY A 155 -3.73 5.33 -5.19
C GLY A 155 -5.21 5.39 -5.59
N GLY A 156 -6.12 4.93 -4.73
CA GLY A 156 -7.57 5.03 -4.94
C GLY A 156 -8.19 6.28 -4.29
N VAL A 157 -9.39 6.63 -4.75
CA VAL A 157 -10.17 7.80 -4.31
C VAL A 157 -10.33 7.88 -2.79
N ASP A 158 -10.66 6.77 -2.14
CA ASP A 158 -10.94 6.71 -0.69
C ASP A 158 -9.73 7.17 0.13
N SER A 159 -8.55 6.66 -0.23
CA SER A 159 -7.33 6.95 0.48
C SER A 159 -6.83 8.38 0.27
N ALA A 160 -7.07 8.96 -0.91
CA ALA A 160 -6.74 10.35 -1.19
C ALA A 160 -7.68 11.31 -0.45
N VAL A 161 -8.99 11.04 -0.48
CA VAL A 161 -9.99 11.85 0.27
C VAL A 161 -9.75 11.75 1.77
N THR A 162 -9.36 10.58 2.28
CA THR A 162 -8.94 10.40 3.67
C THR A 162 -7.82 11.37 4.06
N ALA A 163 -6.74 11.40 3.27
CA ALA A 163 -5.61 12.30 3.53
C ALA A 163 -6.01 13.78 3.44
N LEU A 164 -6.86 14.13 2.46
CA LEU A 164 -7.39 15.48 2.28
C LEU A 164 -8.24 15.93 3.48
N LEU A 165 -9.20 15.12 3.90
CA LEU A 165 -10.08 15.43 5.03
C LEU A 165 -9.30 15.60 6.34
N LEU A 166 -8.29 14.78 6.57
CA LEU A 166 -7.41 14.92 7.75
C LEU A 166 -6.61 16.22 7.70
N LYS A 167 -6.06 16.58 6.52
CA LYS A 167 -5.37 17.86 6.34
C LYS A 167 -6.31 19.03 6.62
N GLU A 168 -7.54 19.00 6.10
CA GLU A 168 -8.56 20.04 6.32
C GLU A 168 -9.01 20.12 7.79
N ALA A 169 -9.01 18.99 8.50
CA ALA A 169 -9.26 18.93 9.94
C ALA A 169 -8.07 19.40 10.81
N GLY A 170 -6.99 19.88 10.19
CA GLY A 170 -5.82 20.46 10.84
C GLY A 170 -4.78 19.45 11.33
N TYR A 171 -4.75 18.23 10.77
CA TYR A 171 -3.70 17.27 11.08
C TYR A 171 -2.39 17.58 10.31
N ASP A 172 -1.26 17.37 10.98
CA ASP A 172 0.06 17.18 10.36
C ASP A 172 0.06 15.79 9.70
N VAL A 173 -0.35 15.73 8.41
CA VAL A 173 -0.50 14.47 7.67
C VAL A 173 0.79 14.08 6.96
N VAL A 174 1.22 12.84 7.16
CA VAL A 174 2.21 12.14 6.33
C VAL A 174 1.53 11.01 5.58
N THR A 175 1.78 10.88 4.29
CA THR A 175 1.16 9.82 3.47
C THR A 175 2.14 8.69 3.20
N VAL A 176 1.64 7.46 3.08
CA VAL A 176 2.46 6.28 2.80
C VAL A 176 1.78 5.30 1.86
N THR A 177 2.51 4.81 0.86
CA THR A 177 2.09 3.69 0.01
C THR A 177 2.84 2.42 0.39
N PHE A 178 2.11 1.30 0.45
CA PHE A 178 2.69 -0.01 0.76
C PHE A 178 2.85 -0.84 -0.52
N ARG A 179 4.07 -1.25 -0.83
CA ARG A 179 4.34 -2.15 -1.95
C ARG A 179 4.33 -3.59 -1.44
N LEU A 180 3.23 -4.31 -1.71
CA LEU A 180 2.95 -5.63 -1.13
C LEU A 180 3.38 -6.80 -2.03
N HIS A 181 3.40 -6.61 -3.35
CA HIS A 181 3.86 -7.59 -4.32
C HIS A 181 4.47 -6.89 -5.54
N ASP A 182 5.10 -7.65 -6.43
CA ASP A 182 5.48 -7.15 -7.75
C ASP A 182 4.22 -6.96 -8.60
N GLY A 183 3.92 -5.72 -8.96
CA GLY A 183 2.92 -5.38 -9.97
C GLY A 183 3.61 -5.18 -11.32
N GLU A 184 2.96 -5.56 -12.41
CA GLU A 184 3.47 -5.31 -13.76
C GLU A 184 3.39 -3.81 -14.09
N ARG A 185 4.35 -3.27 -14.84
CA ARG A 185 4.28 -1.89 -15.37
C ARG A 185 3.06 -1.75 -16.26
N GLY A 186 2.35 -0.62 -16.17
CA GLY A 186 1.09 -0.40 -16.88
C GLY A 186 -0.13 -1.12 -16.27
N SER A 187 0.06 -1.96 -15.24
CA SER A 187 -1.08 -2.55 -14.52
C SER A 187 -1.70 -1.52 -13.56
N ARG A 188 -3.03 -1.52 -13.46
CA ARG A 188 -3.80 -0.72 -12.49
C ARG A 188 -3.82 -1.34 -11.07
N SER A 189 -2.94 -2.32 -10.80
CA SER A 189 -2.81 -2.87 -9.46
C SER A 189 -2.23 -1.81 -8.53
N CYS A 190 -2.75 -1.73 -7.30
CA CYS A 190 -2.29 -0.81 -6.25
C CYS A 190 -0.77 -0.88 -5.97
N CYS A 191 -0.10 -1.96 -6.39
CA CYS A 191 1.34 -2.19 -6.18
C CYS A 191 2.21 -1.92 -7.42
N SER A 192 1.66 -1.44 -8.54
CA SER A 192 2.46 -1.12 -9.72
C SER A 192 3.33 0.13 -9.50
N PRO A 193 4.51 0.24 -10.14
CA PRO A 193 5.34 1.44 -10.06
C PRO A 193 4.57 2.72 -10.42
N ASP A 194 3.72 2.65 -11.45
CA ASP A 194 2.90 3.77 -11.91
C ASP A 194 1.90 4.21 -10.84
N THR A 195 1.29 3.27 -10.10
CA THR A 195 0.36 3.59 -9.02
C THR A 195 1.07 4.26 -7.83
N VAL A 196 2.30 3.84 -7.50
CA VAL A 196 3.10 4.49 -6.46
C VAL A 196 3.45 5.93 -6.85
N LEU A 197 3.86 6.15 -8.09
CA LEU A 197 4.15 7.49 -8.63
C LEU A 197 2.89 8.37 -8.62
N PHE A 198 1.75 7.81 -9.02
CA PHE A 198 0.47 8.51 -9.02
C PHE A 198 -0.02 8.87 -7.61
N ALA A 199 0.14 7.97 -6.64
CA ALA A 199 -0.17 8.25 -5.24
C ALA A 199 0.73 9.36 -4.67
N ARG A 200 2.03 9.34 -5.01
CA ARG A 200 2.98 10.40 -4.66
C ARG A 200 2.60 11.74 -5.26
N ASP A 201 2.31 11.79 -6.56
CA ASP A 201 1.87 13.02 -7.23
C ASP A 201 0.58 13.57 -6.62
N THR A 202 -0.39 12.69 -6.31
CA THR A 202 -1.64 13.06 -5.64
C THR A 202 -1.36 13.68 -4.26
N ALA A 203 -0.48 13.08 -3.46
CA ALA A 203 -0.07 13.62 -2.17
C ALA A 203 0.63 14.99 -2.31
N HIS A 204 1.56 15.11 -3.26
CA HIS A 204 2.29 16.37 -3.52
C HIS A 204 1.38 17.50 -3.99
N ARG A 205 0.37 17.23 -4.82
CA ARG A 205 -0.66 18.22 -5.19
C ARG A 205 -1.49 18.69 -3.99
N MET A 206 -1.69 17.82 -3.00
CA MET A 206 -2.28 18.19 -1.72
C MET A 206 -1.26 18.86 -0.77
N GLY A 207 0.00 19.06 -1.18
CA GLY A 207 1.06 19.60 -0.33
C GLY A 207 1.47 18.68 0.81
N LEU A 208 1.24 17.37 0.67
CA LEU A 208 1.51 16.37 1.69
C LEU A 208 2.79 15.58 1.37
N PRO A 209 3.62 15.25 2.37
CA PRO A 209 4.74 14.35 2.18
C PRO A 209 4.28 12.92 1.90
N HIS A 210 5.08 12.19 1.11
CA HIS A 210 4.79 10.82 0.73
C HIS A 210 5.99 9.89 0.89
N PHE A 211 5.78 8.75 1.55
CA PHE A 211 6.74 7.66 1.65
C PHE A 211 6.24 6.40 0.94
N THR A 212 7.17 5.51 0.59
CA THR A 212 6.86 4.15 0.15
C THR A 212 7.57 3.16 1.07
N LEU A 213 6.85 2.15 1.54
CA LEU A 213 7.43 1.02 2.27
C LEU A 213 7.34 -0.24 1.41
N ASN A 214 8.47 -0.95 1.26
CA ASN A 214 8.48 -2.26 0.63
C ASN A 214 8.14 -3.32 1.67
N LEU A 215 6.93 -3.89 1.57
CA LEU A 215 6.45 -4.90 2.51
C LEU A 215 6.29 -6.26 1.84
N LYS A 216 6.91 -6.50 0.68
CA LYS A 216 6.77 -7.76 -0.08
C LYS A 216 7.06 -8.99 0.73
N GLU A 217 8.18 -9.00 1.45
CA GLU A 217 8.59 -10.15 2.26
C GLU A 217 7.62 -10.38 3.43
N LEU A 218 7.21 -9.31 4.10
CA LEU A 218 6.24 -9.37 5.19
C LEU A 218 4.88 -9.88 4.70
N PHE A 219 4.42 -9.36 3.56
CA PHE A 219 3.17 -9.75 2.92
C PHE A 219 3.19 -11.21 2.46
N ASP A 220 4.28 -11.67 1.83
CA ASP A 220 4.43 -13.07 1.45
C ASP A 220 4.34 -13.98 2.69
N ARG A 221 5.07 -13.62 3.76
CA ARG A 221 5.12 -14.44 4.97
C ARG A 221 3.82 -14.49 5.75
N ARG A 222 3.17 -13.34 5.99
CA ARG A 222 1.98 -13.27 6.86
C ARG A 222 0.66 -13.44 6.12
N VAL A 223 0.63 -13.19 4.80
CA VAL A 223 -0.62 -13.24 4.01
C VAL A 223 -0.56 -14.31 2.94
N MET A 224 0.43 -14.28 2.03
CA MET A 224 0.41 -15.17 0.87
C MET A 224 0.65 -16.64 1.25
N LYS A 225 1.57 -16.93 2.17
CA LYS A 225 1.82 -18.29 2.65
C LYS A 225 0.63 -18.86 3.41
N ASP A 226 -0.01 -18.08 4.28
CA ASP A 226 -1.24 -18.50 4.97
C ASP A 226 -2.39 -18.73 3.99
N PHE A 227 -2.56 -17.84 3.01
CA PHE A 227 -3.56 -17.99 1.95
C PHE A 227 -3.40 -19.33 1.22
N VAL A 228 -2.19 -19.62 0.74
CA VAL A 228 -1.87 -20.85 0.02
C VAL A 228 -2.01 -22.09 0.93
N GLY A 229 -1.49 -22.01 2.15
CA GLY A 229 -1.54 -23.10 3.13
C GLY A 229 -2.97 -23.44 3.56
N SER A 230 -3.84 -22.44 3.70
CA SER A 230 -5.24 -22.64 4.04
C SER A 230 -6.00 -23.37 2.93
N TYR A 231 -5.81 -23.01 1.66
CA TYR A 231 -6.38 -23.78 0.54
C TYR A 231 -5.82 -25.20 0.48
N ALA A 232 -4.51 -25.40 0.71
CA ALA A 232 -3.93 -26.73 0.78
C ALA A 232 -4.55 -27.59 1.91
N ALA A 233 -4.97 -26.94 2.99
CA ALA A 233 -5.71 -27.53 4.10
C ALA A 233 -7.24 -27.54 3.90
N GLY A 234 -7.75 -27.30 2.69
CA GLY A 234 -9.19 -27.38 2.37
C GLY A 234 -10.04 -26.28 2.99
N ARG A 235 -9.42 -25.19 3.46
CA ARG A 235 -10.08 -24.01 4.01
C ARG A 235 -10.06 -22.88 2.98
N THR A 236 -11.01 -21.96 3.10
CA THR A 236 -11.10 -20.78 2.23
C THR A 236 -10.74 -19.52 3.03
N PRO A 237 -9.48 -19.04 2.94
CA PRO A 237 -9.01 -17.88 3.70
C PRO A 237 -9.52 -16.56 3.09
N ASN A 238 -9.58 -15.51 3.93
CA ASN A 238 -9.73 -14.13 3.47
C ASN A 238 -8.39 -13.37 3.65
N PRO A 239 -7.63 -13.13 2.57
CA PRO A 239 -6.31 -12.50 2.69
C PRO A 239 -6.38 -11.04 3.13
N CYS A 240 -7.50 -10.34 2.91
CA CYS A 240 -7.67 -8.95 3.34
C CYS A 240 -7.74 -8.83 4.87
N VAL A 241 -8.40 -9.79 5.53
CA VAL A 241 -8.47 -9.88 7.00
C VAL A 241 -7.06 -10.01 7.58
N SER A 242 -6.26 -10.95 7.08
CA SER A 242 -4.87 -11.15 7.51
C SER A 242 -3.97 -9.94 7.19
N CYS A 243 -4.12 -9.34 6.00
CA CYS A 243 -3.36 -8.17 5.60
C CYS A 243 -3.60 -6.95 6.51
N ASN A 244 -4.86 -6.70 6.88
CA ASN A 244 -5.19 -5.64 7.84
C ASN A 244 -4.64 -5.99 9.24
N ALA A 245 -4.84 -7.22 9.71
CA ALA A 245 -4.38 -7.65 11.03
C ALA A 245 -2.87 -7.58 11.22
N HIS A 246 -2.09 -7.93 10.19
CA HIS A 246 -0.66 -8.25 10.36
C HIS A 246 0.29 -7.40 9.53
N VAL A 247 -0.22 -6.58 8.60
CA VAL A 247 0.64 -5.82 7.67
C VAL A 247 0.32 -4.33 7.70
N LYS A 248 -0.85 -3.90 7.23
CA LYS A 248 -1.12 -2.47 6.94
C LYS A 248 -1.06 -1.59 8.19
N PHE A 249 -1.77 -1.96 9.25
CA PHE A 249 -1.86 -1.16 10.47
C PHE A 249 -0.52 -1.15 11.23
N HIS A 250 0.16 -2.29 11.28
CA HIS A 250 1.50 -2.38 11.87
C HIS A 250 2.52 -1.53 11.11
N ALA A 251 2.54 -1.58 9.78
CA ALA A 251 3.46 -0.78 8.97
C ALA A 251 3.17 0.74 9.07
N ALA A 252 1.91 1.14 9.08
CA ALA A 252 1.52 2.53 9.32
C ALA A 252 1.96 3.00 10.71
N SER A 253 1.73 2.18 11.75
CA SER A 253 2.09 2.50 13.12
C SER A 253 3.60 2.55 13.32
N PHE A 254 4.35 1.66 12.67
CA PHE A 254 5.81 1.70 12.64
C PHE A 254 6.31 3.04 12.09
N LEU A 255 5.81 3.46 10.92
CA LEU A 255 6.22 4.73 10.34
C LEU A 255 5.81 5.92 11.22
N ALA A 256 4.62 5.87 11.83
CA ALA A 256 4.16 6.88 12.76
C ALA A 256 5.13 7.01 13.96
N ASP A 257 5.48 5.89 14.60
CA ASP A 257 6.40 5.88 15.74
C ASP A 257 7.80 6.35 15.35
N ARG A 258 8.31 5.93 14.18
CA ARG A 258 9.60 6.40 13.67
C ARG A 258 9.63 7.89 13.41
N LEU A 259 8.55 8.47 12.91
CA LEU A 259 8.45 9.90 12.63
C LEU A 259 8.01 10.74 13.85
N GLY A 260 7.59 10.09 14.95
CA GLY A 260 7.04 10.75 16.14
C GLY A 260 5.63 11.31 15.91
N LEU A 261 4.79 10.58 15.17
CA LEU A 261 3.39 10.91 14.89
C LEU A 261 2.45 10.05 15.72
N ASP A 262 1.30 10.61 16.07
CA ASP A 262 0.41 10.01 17.07
C ASP A 262 -0.59 9.01 16.48
N HIS A 263 -1.10 9.28 15.29
CA HIS A 263 -2.20 8.52 14.69
C HIS A 263 -1.82 7.80 13.39
N VAL A 264 -2.65 6.82 13.04
CA VAL A 264 -2.66 6.16 11.72
C VAL A 264 -4.05 6.31 11.10
N ALA A 265 -4.11 6.47 9.79
CA ALA A 265 -5.38 6.56 9.08
C ALA A 265 -5.39 5.71 7.82
N THR A 266 -6.57 5.22 7.48
CA THR A 266 -6.81 4.49 6.23
C THR A 266 -8.17 4.87 5.67
N GLY A 267 -8.35 4.69 4.36
CA GLY A 267 -9.64 4.91 3.69
C GLY A 267 -10.64 3.78 3.88
N HIS A 268 -10.62 3.09 5.02
CA HIS A 268 -11.66 2.09 5.31
C HIS A 268 -12.94 2.75 5.81
N TYR A 269 -14.08 2.18 5.42
CA TYR A 269 -15.41 2.55 5.89
C TYR A 269 -15.70 1.79 7.19
N ALA A 270 -15.25 2.37 8.30
CA ALA A 270 -15.50 1.93 9.67
C ALA A 270 -15.43 3.14 10.60
N ARG A 271 -15.85 3.00 11.85
CA ARG A 271 -15.72 4.03 12.88
C ARG A 271 -15.00 3.47 14.10
N VAL A 272 -14.29 4.33 14.82
CA VAL A 272 -13.77 4.03 16.15
C VAL A 272 -14.62 4.81 17.14
N VAL A 273 -15.12 4.13 18.17
CA VAL A 273 -15.95 4.71 19.23
C VAL A 273 -15.19 4.58 20.54
N GLU A 274 -15.08 5.70 21.25
CA GLU A 274 -14.48 5.79 22.58
C GLU A 274 -15.57 6.19 23.57
N GLU A 275 -15.99 5.25 24.40
CA GLU A 275 -16.92 5.54 25.50
C GLU A 275 -16.11 5.90 26.76
N PRO A 276 -16.55 6.87 27.58
CA PRO A 276 -15.82 7.28 28.78
C PRO A 276 -15.55 6.10 29.73
N GLY A 277 -14.28 5.83 29.98
CA GLY A 277 -13.85 4.74 30.88
C GLY A 277 -13.81 3.35 30.25
N GLU A 278 -14.15 3.22 28.96
CA GLU A 278 -14.08 1.94 28.24
C GLU A 278 -12.92 1.89 27.23
N ALA A 279 -12.56 0.66 26.85
CA ALA A 279 -11.62 0.45 25.76
C ALA A 279 -12.27 0.81 24.42
N VAL A 280 -11.47 1.37 23.50
CA VAL A 280 -11.93 1.71 22.14
C VAL A 280 -12.60 0.51 21.46
N THR A 281 -13.70 0.79 20.77
CA THR A 281 -14.46 -0.21 20.01
C THR A 281 -14.58 0.19 18.54
N MET A 282 -14.87 -0.80 17.70
CA MET A 282 -15.10 -0.59 16.28
C MET A 282 -16.60 -0.59 16.01
N ALA A 283 -17.08 0.41 15.27
CA ALA A 283 -18.47 0.53 14.87
C ALA A 283 -18.61 0.53 13.35
N ARG A 284 -19.78 0.10 12.87
CA ARG A 284 -20.13 0.16 11.44
C ARG A 284 -20.15 1.60 10.95
N PRO A 285 -19.76 1.88 9.70
CA PRO A 285 -19.85 3.22 9.12
C PRO A 285 -21.30 3.64 8.89
N VAL A 286 -21.52 4.91 8.54
CA VAL A 286 -22.80 5.44 8.09
C VAL A 286 -23.29 4.75 6.81
N ASP A 287 -22.37 4.36 5.92
CA ASP A 287 -22.67 3.64 4.68
C ASP A 287 -22.64 2.12 4.89
N ALA A 288 -23.80 1.54 5.20
CA ALA A 288 -23.94 0.10 5.41
C ALA A 288 -23.53 -0.75 4.19
N ALA A 289 -23.65 -0.23 2.96
CA ALA A 289 -23.29 -0.95 1.74
C ALA A 289 -21.77 -1.05 1.54
N LYS A 290 -21.02 -0.21 2.25
CA LYS A 290 -19.55 -0.18 2.23
C LYS A 290 -18.92 -0.61 3.56
N ASP A 291 -19.69 -1.18 4.48
CA ASP A 291 -19.19 -1.64 5.78
C ASP A 291 -17.97 -2.57 5.64
N GLN A 292 -16.83 -2.09 6.13
CA GLN A 292 -15.56 -2.82 6.12
C GLN A 292 -15.13 -3.31 7.51
N THR A 293 -16.00 -3.23 8.52
CA THR A 293 -15.70 -3.77 9.86
C THR A 293 -15.40 -5.27 9.83
N TYR A 294 -16.01 -6.02 8.91
CA TYR A 294 -15.71 -7.45 8.70
C TYR A 294 -14.25 -7.73 8.32
N VAL A 295 -13.57 -6.85 7.58
CA VAL A 295 -12.14 -7.06 7.25
C VAL A 295 -11.18 -6.47 8.27
N LEU A 296 -11.73 -5.84 9.32
CA LEU A 296 -10.99 -5.12 10.35
C LEU A 296 -11.17 -5.72 11.75
N TRP A 297 -12.08 -6.69 11.95
CA TRP A 297 -12.31 -7.33 13.25
C TRP A 297 -11.06 -7.85 13.98
N PRO A 298 -9.99 -8.36 13.31
CA PRO A 298 -8.80 -8.84 14.03
C PRO A 298 -7.82 -7.73 14.38
N VAL A 299 -8.09 -6.46 14.04
CA VAL A 299 -7.18 -5.34 14.36
C VAL A 299 -7.07 -5.20 15.89
N PRO A 300 -5.86 -5.28 16.47
CA PRO A 300 -5.66 -5.18 17.91
C PRO A 300 -6.16 -3.84 18.49
N LYS A 301 -6.78 -3.86 19.68
CA LYS A 301 -7.29 -2.66 20.36
C LYS A 301 -6.23 -1.56 20.54
N GLY A 302 -4.98 -1.93 20.80
CA GLY A 302 -3.87 -0.97 20.91
C GLY A 302 -3.65 -0.17 19.62
N LEU A 303 -3.70 -0.83 18.46
CA LEU A 303 -3.61 -0.15 17.16
C LEU A 303 -4.89 0.62 16.85
N LEU A 304 -6.05 0.06 17.20
CA LEU A 304 -7.35 0.72 17.00
C LEU A 304 -7.42 2.06 17.74
N SER A 305 -6.85 2.16 18.94
CA SER A 305 -6.86 3.39 19.75
C SER A 305 -6.08 4.57 19.12
N ARG A 306 -5.23 4.27 18.14
CA ARG A 306 -4.47 5.27 17.38
C ARG A 306 -5.02 5.46 15.97
N THR A 307 -6.05 4.71 15.60
CA THR A 307 -6.56 4.65 14.24
C THR A 307 -7.66 5.68 14.04
N VAL A 308 -7.61 6.38 12.92
CA VAL A 308 -8.66 7.29 12.45
C VAL A 308 -9.22 6.76 11.13
N PHE A 309 -10.54 6.69 11.03
CA PHE A 309 -11.26 6.32 9.81
C PHE A 309 -12.17 7.46 9.34
N PRO A 310 -11.63 8.47 8.63
CA PRO A 310 -12.41 9.64 8.24
C PRO A 310 -13.65 9.31 7.42
N LEU A 311 -13.59 8.24 6.60
CA LEU A 311 -14.70 7.85 5.73
C LEU A 311 -15.84 7.13 6.46
N GLY A 312 -15.68 6.82 7.75
CA GLY A 312 -16.73 6.20 8.56
C GLY A 312 -18.02 7.02 8.65
N GLU A 313 -17.91 8.33 8.46
CA GLU A 313 -19.04 9.29 8.53
C GLU A 313 -19.63 9.65 7.16
N TYR A 314 -19.14 9.05 6.07
CA TYR A 314 -19.50 9.42 4.70
C TYR A 314 -20.02 8.23 3.90
N ARG A 315 -20.97 8.50 3.01
CA ARG A 315 -21.33 7.57 1.94
C ARG A 315 -20.35 7.63 0.78
N LYS A 316 -20.23 6.52 0.05
CA LYS A 316 -19.29 6.43 -1.09
C LYS A 316 -19.47 7.53 -2.12
N GLU A 317 -20.72 7.88 -2.43
CA GLU A 317 -21.07 8.92 -3.39
C GLU A 317 -20.57 10.29 -2.93
N GLU A 318 -20.64 10.57 -1.62
CA GLU A 318 -20.15 11.81 -1.03
C GLU A 318 -18.63 11.89 -1.11
N VAL A 319 -17.94 10.78 -0.85
CA VAL A 319 -16.47 10.68 -1.00
C VAL A 319 -16.04 10.98 -2.44
N ARG A 320 -16.76 10.42 -3.44
CA ARG A 320 -16.48 10.73 -4.85
C ARG A 320 -16.73 12.21 -5.18
N ARG A 321 -17.84 12.77 -4.72
CA ARG A 321 -18.17 14.18 -4.91
C ARG A 321 -17.11 15.10 -4.30
N ILE A 322 -16.64 14.80 -3.08
CA ILE A 322 -15.54 15.54 -2.45
C ILE A 322 -14.28 15.50 -3.32
N ALA A 323 -13.94 14.34 -3.88
CA ALA A 323 -12.78 14.24 -4.78
C ALA A 323 -12.94 15.10 -6.04
N GLU A 324 -14.13 15.14 -6.64
CA GLU A 324 -14.45 15.95 -7.82
C GLU A 324 -14.40 17.45 -7.52
N GLU A 325 -15.10 17.89 -6.47
CA GLU A 325 -15.16 19.31 -6.04
C GLU A 325 -13.79 19.89 -5.71
N ARG A 326 -12.86 19.03 -5.27
CA ARG A 326 -11.49 19.41 -4.89
C ARG A 326 -10.48 19.18 -6.01
N GLY A 327 -10.93 18.78 -7.20
CA GLY A 327 -10.10 18.59 -8.38
C GLY A 327 -9.08 17.45 -8.24
N LEU A 328 -9.37 16.43 -7.43
CA LEU A 328 -8.49 15.27 -7.30
C LEU A 328 -8.61 14.38 -8.54
N ALA A 329 -7.49 14.13 -9.23
CA ALA A 329 -7.45 13.28 -10.43
C ALA A 329 -7.96 11.84 -10.19
N VAL A 330 -7.91 11.36 -8.94
CA VAL A 330 -8.41 10.05 -8.50
C VAL A 330 -9.94 9.92 -8.50
N ALA A 331 -10.69 11.01 -8.67
CA ALA A 331 -12.16 11.00 -8.58
C ALA A 331 -12.81 9.94 -9.51
N TYR A 332 -12.23 9.77 -10.69
CA TYR A 332 -12.71 8.85 -11.73
C TYR A 332 -12.04 7.48 -11.70
N THR A 333 -11.16 7.22 -10.73
CA THR A 333 -10.49 5.92 -10.61
C THR A 333 -11.53 4.85 -10.20
N PRO A 334 -11.61 3.72 -10.94
CA PRO A 334 -12.43 2.58 -10.53
C PRO A 334 -11.98 2.03 -9.17
N GLU A 335 -12.92 1.48 -8.41
CA GLU A 335 -12.55 0.78 -7.18
C GLU A 335 -11.74 -0.48 -7.50
N SER A 336 -10.72 -0.77 -6.69
CA SER A 336 -10.07 -2.07 -6.72
C SER A 336 -11.07 -3.12 -6.23
N GLN A 337 -11.46 -4.01 -7.14
CA GLN A 337 -12.23 -5.22 -6.82
C GLN A 337 -11.25 -6.40 -6.79
N ASP A 338 -11.64 -7.47 -6.10
CA ASP A 338 -10.88 -8.72 -5.96
C ASP A 338 -9.60 -8.64 -5.11
N ILE A 339 -8.89 -9.77 -5.00
CA ILE A 339 -7.69 -9.94 -4.18
C ILE A 339 -6.53 -9.19 -4.85
N CYS A 340 -5.85 -8.30 -4.11
CA CYS A 340 -4.88 -7.36 -4.69
C CYS A 340 -3.73 -8.01 -5.50
N PHE A 341 -3.31 -9.23 -5.12
CA PHE A 341 -2.25 -10.00 -5.79
C PHE A 341 -2.77 -11.04 -6.80
N ILE A 342 -4.07 -11.04 -7.11
CA ILE A 342 -4.74 -11.92 -8.07
C ILE A 342 -5.65 -11.06 -8.98
N PRO A 343 -5.06 -10.24 -9.86
CA PRO A 343 -5.80 -9.22 -10.62
C PRO A 343 -6.74 -9.80 -11.70
N ASP A 344 -6.54 -11.05 -12.10
CA ASP A 344 -7.39 -11.78 -13.06
C ASP A 344 -8.54 -12.55 -12.38
N GLY A 345 -8.59 -12.53 -11.05
CA GLY A 345 -9.56 -13.27 -10.25
C GLY A 345 -9.32 -14.79 -10.21
N ASP A 346 -8.30 -15.33 -10.90
CA ASP A 346 -8.04 -16.77 -10.95
C ASP A 346 -7.19 -17.23 -9.77
N TYR A 347 -7.81 -17.22 -8.58
CA TYR A 347 -7.14 -17.71 -7.38
C TYR A 347 -6.75 -19.19 -7.48
N ARG A 348 -7.50 -19.99 -8.25
CA ARG A 348 -7.20 -21.42 -8.43
C ARG A 348 -5.89 -21.58 -9.19
N GLY A 349 -5.72 -20.86 -10.30
CA GLY A 349 -4.47 -20.80 -11.05
C GLY A 349 -3.31 -20.33 -10.18
N PHE A 350 -3.54 -19.30 -9.36
CA PHE A 350 -2.53 -18.80 -8.42
C PHE A 350 -2.09 -19.86 -7.40
N VAL A 351 -3.03 -20.55 -6.74
CA VAL A 351 -2.71 -21.57 -5.72
C VAL A 351 -2.06 -22.80 -6.35
N ARG A 352 -2.53 -23.27 -7.50
CA ARG A 352 -1.98 -24.44 -8.21
C ARG A 352 -0.52 -24.25 -8.67
N LYS A 353 -0.08 -23.01 -8.91
CA LYS A 353 1.34 -22.70 -9.20
C LYS A 353 2.24 -22.91 -7.97
N LYS A 354 1.69 -22.87 -6.76
CA LYS A 354 2.44 -22.95 -5.48
C LYS A 354 2.23 -24.25 -4.72
N VAL A 355 1.15 -24.98 -5.02
CA VAL A 355 0.80 -26.25 -4.36
C VAL A 355 0.58 -27.32 -5.42
N THR A 356 1.21 -28.47 -5.23
CA THR A 356 0.93 -29.65 -6.06
C THR A 356 -0.50 -30.13 -5.80
N ALA A 357 -1.39 -29.87 -6.74
CA ALA A 357 -2.75 -30.42 -6.71
C ALA A 357 -2.70 -31.95 -6.82
N LYS A 358 -3.34 -32.63 -5.86
CA LYS A 358 -3.44 -34.10 -5.85
C LYS A 358 -4.86 -34.50 -6.25
N PRO A 359 -5.04 -35.25 -7.35
CA PRO A 359 -6.34 -35.72 -7.75
C PRO A 359 -7.01 -36.56 -6.67
N GLY A 360 -8.34 -36.49 -6.63
CA GLY A 360 -9.16 -37.07 -5.58
C GLY A 360 -10.57 -37.42 -6.04
N GLU A 361 -11.41 -37.82 -5.10
CA GLU A 361 -12.79 -38.27 -5.36
C GLU A 361 -13.81 -37.22 -4.92
N ILE A 362 -14.90 -37.12 -5.68
CA ILE A 362 -16.09 -36.38 -5.28
C ILE A 362 -17.13 -37.39 -4.81
N LEU A 363 -17.59 -37.26 -3.58
CA LEU A 363 -18.54 -38.17 -2.94
C LEU A 363 -19.88 -37.47 -2.69
N ASP A 364 -20.98 -38.22 -2.68
CA ASP A 364 -22.23 -37.73 -2.10
C ASP A 364 -22.23 -37.84 -0.56
N THR A 365 -23.32 -37.39 0.07
CA THR A 365 -23.51 -37.47 1.53
C THR A 365 -23.61 -38.90 2.08
N GLU A 366 -23.83 -39.90 1.22
CA GLU A 366 -23.87 -41.33 1.58
C GLU A 366 -22.50 -42.00 1.38
N GLY A 367 -21.48 -41.25 0.93
CA GLY A 367 -20.14 -41.74 0.67
C GLY A 367 -19.97 -42.42 -0.70
N ARG A 368 -20.96 -42.35 -1.59
CA ARG A 368 -20.83 -42.91 -2.95
C ARG A 368 -20.01 -41.98 -3.82
N THR A 369 -19.04 -42.54 -4.54
CA THR A 369 -18.24 -41.79 -5.51
C THR A 369 -19.08 -41.36 -6.71
N LEU A 370 -19.20 -40.05 -6.90
CA LEU A 370 -19.88 -39.44 -8.04
C LEU A 370 -18.92 -39.09 -9.19
N GLY A 371 -17.64 -38.89 -8.89
CA GLY A 371 -16.61 -38.60 -9.88
C GLY A 371 -15.27 -38.22 -9.26
N ARG A 372 -14.43 -37.50 -10.01
CA ARG A 372 -13.07 -37.15 -9.61
C ARG A 372 -12.78 -35.67 -9.81
N HIS A 373 -11.82 -35.15 -9.05
CA HIS A 373 -11.35 -33.77 -9.16
C HIS A 373 -9.82 -33.69 -9.30
N ALA A 374 -9.32 -32.54 -9.77
CA ALA A 374 -7.89 -32.29 -9.95
C ALA A 374 -7.16 -31.96 -8.63
N GLY A 375 -7.85 -31.32 -7.68
CA GLY A 375 -7.32 -31.09 -6.33
C GLY A 375 -8.35 -30.42 -5.42
N VAL A 376 -8.23 -30.66 -4.11
CA VAL A 376 -9.16 -30.09 -3.11
C VAL A 376 -9.10 -28.56 -3.03
N VAL A 377 -7.99 -27.95 -3.48
CA VAL A 377 -7.75 -26.50 -3.50
C VAL A 377 -8.73 -25.72 -4.40
N ASP A 378 -9.46 -26.41 -5.28
CA ASP A 378 -10.40 -25.79 -6.21
C ASP A 378 -11.81 -25.60 -5.63
N PHE A 379 -12.01 -26.09 -4.40
CA PHE A 379 -13.31 -26.23 -3.76
C PHE A 379 -13.41 -25.37 -2.50
N THR A 380 -14.60 -24.85 -2.26
CA THR A 380 -14.97 -24.09 -1.06
C THR A 380 -16.34 -24.58 -0.63
N VAL A 381 -16.58 -24.75 0.68
CA VAL A 381 -17.90 -25.12 1.20
C VAL A 381 -18.95 -24.11 0.73
N GLY A 382 -20.09 -24.59 0.25
CA GLY A 382 -21.14 -23.80 -0.39
C GLY A 382 -20.94 -23.56 -1.90
N GLN A 383 -19.80 -23.95 -2.48
CA GLN A 383 -19.57 -23.84 -3.92
C GLN A 383 -20.55 -24.70 -4.71
N ARG A 384 -21.23 -24.10 -5.70
CA ARG A 384 -22.10 -24.80 -6.67
C ARG A 384 -21.44 -25.01 -8.03
N ARG A 385 -20.73 -23.98 -8.53
CA ARG A 385 -20.16 -23.98 -9.88
C ARG A 385 -18.79 -24.67 -9.89
N GLY A 386 -18.43 -25.28 -11.02
CA GLY A 386 -17.10 -25.88 -11.20
C GLY A 386 -16.86 -27.18 -10.45
N ILE A 387 -17.91 -27.87 -9.99
CA ILE A 387 -17.81 -29.18 -9.34
C ILE A 387 -17.48 -30.29 -10.36
N GLY A 388 -17.98 -30.16 -11.60
CA GLY A 388 -17.70 -31.14 -12.66
C GLY A 388 -18.53 -32.43 -12.58
N ILE A 389 -19.60 -32.44 -11.75
CA ILE A 389 -20.53 -33.57 -11.62
C ILE A 389 -21.89 -33.20 -12.20
N SER A 390 -22.43 -34.07 -13.05
CA SER A 390 -23.81 -33.96 -13.55
C SER A 390 -24.76 -34.66 -12.58
N ALA A 391 -25.82 -33.98 -12.17
CA ALA A 391 -26.83 -34.51 -11.25
C ALA A 391 -28.22 -33.95 -11.59
N PRO A 392 -29.31 -34.69 -11.27
CA PRO A 392 -30.68 -34.23 -11.53
C PRO A 392 -31.07 -32.96 -10.77
N THR A 393 -30.36 -32.67 -9.67
CA THR A 393 -30.57 -31.47 -8.85
C THR A 393 -29.23 -30.77 -8.59
N PRO A 394 -29.22 -29.45 -8.34
CA PRO A 394 -28.00 -28.73 -8.04
C PRO A 394 -27.30 -29.28 -6.79
N LEU A 395 -26.03 -29.64 -6.95
CA LEU A 395 -25.15 -30.04 -5.86
C LEU A 395 -24.28 -28.87 -5.40
N TYR A 396 -23.91 -28.91 -4.13
CA TYR A 396 -23.06 -27.94 -3.45
C TYR A 396 -21.98 -28.69 -2.68
N VAL A 397 -20.76 -28.15 -2.62
CA VAL A 397 -19.71 -28.68 -1.75
C VAL A 397 -20.14 -28.49 -0.29
N THR A 398 -20.33 -29.58 0.45
CA THR A 398 -20.69 -29.56 1.86
C THR A 398 -19.46 -29.73 2.75
N GLU A 399 -18.44 -30.42 2.27
CA GLU A 399 -17.22 -30.67 3.03
C GLU A 399 -16.01 -30.83 2.10
N VAL A 400 -14.84 -30.38 2.55
CA VAL A 400 -13.56 -30.62 1.89
C VAL A 400 -12.67 -31.40 2.84
N ARG A 401 -12.16 -32.55 2.38
CA ARG A 401 -11.38 -33.52 3.16
C ARG A 401 -9.99 -33.70 2.55
N PRO A 402 -9.03 -32.80 2.84
CA PRO A 402 -7.70 -32.82 2.21
C PRO A 402 -6.89 -34.08 2.47
N ALA A 403 -6.97 -34.63 3.69
CA ALA A 403 -6.21 -35.81 4.09
C ALA A 403 -6.60 -37.05 3.25
N GLN A 404 -7.89 -37.23 3.00
CA GLN A 404 -8.43 -38.29 2.16
C GLN A 404 -8.45 -37.93 0.66
N LYS A 405 -8.15 -36.68 0.30
CA LYS A 405 -8.32 -36.13 -1.06
C LYS A 405 -9.76 -36.30 -1.54
N GLN A 406 -10.71 -35.98 -0.68
CA GLN A 406 -12.14 -36.13 -0.94
C GLN A 406 -12.84 -34.79 -0.87
N VAL A 407 -13.87 -34.62 -1.69
CA VAL A 407 -14.82 -33.50 -1.62
C VAL A 407 -16.21 -34.10 -1.51
N VAL A 408 -16.96 -33.70 -0.48
CA VAL A 408 -18.34 -34.17 -0.30
C VAL A 408 -19.28 -33.13 -0.87
N VAL A 409 -20.26 -33.58 -1.63
CA VAL A 409 -21.31 -32.74 -2.21
C VAL A 409 -22.69 -33.21 -1.78
N GLY A 410 -23.57 -32.24 -1.56
CA GLY A 410 -24.95 -32.46 -1.12
C GLY A 410 -25.91 -31.45 -1.73
N ARG A 411 -27.15 -31.50 -1.29
CA ARG A 411 -28.18 -30.51 -1.61
C ARG A 411 -28.02 -29.29 -0.73
N ARG A 412 -28.70 -28.20 -1.08
CA ARG A 412 -28.65 -26.93 -0.34
C ARG A 412 -28.95 -27.08 1.15
N LYS A 413 -29.92 -27.92 1.52
CA LYS A 413 -30.28 -28.17 2.93
C LYS A 413 -29.16 -28.84 3.73
N ASP A 414 -28.25 -29.55 3.05
CA ASP A 414 -27.14 -30.25 3.69
C ASP A 414 -25.99 -29.28 4.03
N LEU A 415 -26.13 -27.98 3.70
CA LEU A 415 -25.25 -26.88 4.13
C LEU A 415 -25.74 -26.19 5.41
N GLU A 416 -26.95 -26.49 5.88
CA GLU A 416 -27.52 -25.82 7.05
C GLU A 416 -26.79 -26.27 8.31
N VAL A 417 -26.36 -25.30 9.12
CA VAL A 417 -25.71 -25.53 10.41
C VAL A 417 -26.47 -24.75 11.49
N SER A 418 -26.59 -25.33 12.67
CA SER A 418 -27.20 -24.66 13.84
C SER A 418 -26.21 -23.79 14.62
N GLU A 419 -24.90 -24.03 14.43
CA GLU A 419 -23.79 -23.33 15.09
C GLU A 419 -22.61 -23.22 14.10
N VAL A 420 -21.82 -22.14 14.21
CA VAL A 420 -20.68 -21.82 13.32
C VAL A 420 -19.37 -21.88 14.07
#